data_AF-Q5XII4-F1
#
_entry.id   AF-Q5XII4-F1
#
_cell.length_a   1.000
_cell.length_b   1.000
_cell.length_c   1.000
_cell.angle_alpha   90.00
_cell.angle_beta   90.00
_cell.angle_gamma   90.00
#
_symmetry.space_group_name_H-M   'P 1'
#
loop_
_entity.id
_entity.type
_entity.pdbx_description
1 polymer ?
#
loop_
_entity_poly.entity_id
_entity_poly.type
_entity_poly.pdbx_seq_one_letter_code
_entity_poly.pdbx_strand_id
1 'polypeptide(L)'
;MGKVRALRARVHRAAVRPDREATPSAVPRALEPALPQASAGGAGSKDWAFVHNDIFARTQIDPSALVQRLELDQKSVVSLKRGAEPKAIVPKKEKLKLRRERWLQKIEAIKLADQKLREERRRRATVVVGDLHPLRDALPELQELEAGRQQQQPRRRGTSKPRPVELSRMSTAQRQQLLEEERTRFQKLLASPAYRASPLLAIGQQLAHQMQLEGGKQL
;
A
#
# COMPACT_ATOMS: atom_id res chain seq x y z
N MET A 1 -66.22 14.69 8.80
CA MET A 1 -64.87 14.70 9.40
C MET A 1 -63.82 14.56 8.30
N GLY A 2 -63.25 15.66 7.82
CA GLY A 2 -62.38 15.70 6.63
C GLY A 2 -60.95 15.24 6.92
N LYS A 3 -60.37 14.46 6.01
CA LYS A 3 -58.99 13.94 6.10
C LYS A 3 -58.00 15.03 5.65
N VAL A 4 -57.23 15.58 6.58
CA VAL A 4 -56.14 16.53 6.28
C VAL A 4 -55.03 15.79 5.55
N ARG A 5 -54.85 16.07 4.26
CA ARG A 5 -53.75 15.50 3.46
C ARG A 5 -52.48 16.30 3.71
N ALA A 6 -51.49 15.70 4.36
CA ALA A 6 -50.19 16.32 4.57
C ALA A 6 -49.42 16.45 3.23
N LEU A 7 -48.92 17.64 2.93
CA LEU A 7 -48.05 17.93 1.79
C LEU A 7 -46.73 17.16 1.92
N ARG A 8 -46.53 16.13 1.10
CA ARG A 8 -45.23 15.44 1.00
C ARG A 8 -44.27 16.30 0.20
N ALA A 9 -43.21 16.80 0.85
CA ALA A 9 -42.10 17.45 0.17
C ALA A 9 -41.38 16.44 -0.74
N ARG A 10 -41.25 16.77 -2.03
CA ARG A 10 -40.49 15.98 -3.00
C ARG A 10 -38.99 16.22 -2.78
N VAL A 11 -38.29 15.23 -2.23
CA VAL A 11 -36.84 15.26 -1.98
C VAL A 11 -36.10 14.62 -3.16
N HIS A 12 -36.20 15.21 -4.35
CA HIS A 12 -35.32 14.84 -5.45
C HIS A 12 -34.62 16.11 -5.92
N ARG A 13 -33.31 16.18 -5.63
CA ARG A 13 -32.43 17.25 -6.12
C ARG A 13 -32.20 16.98 -7.61
N ALA A 14 -32.63 17.91 -8.47
CA ALA A 14 -32.49 17.78 -9.91
C ALA A 14 -31.02 17.55 -10.30
N ALA A 15 -30.78 16.54 -11.14
CA ALA A 15 -29.44 16.22 -11.63
C ALA A 15 -28.94 17.37 -12.53
N VAL A 16 -27.79 17.92 -12.18
CA VAL A 16 -27.08 18.94 -12.94
C VAL A 16 -26.71 18.36 -14.31
N ARG A 17 -27.15 19.03 -15.39
CA ARG A 17 -26.75 18.68 -16.76
C ARG A 17 -25.35 19.26 -17.01
N PRO A 18 -24.38 18.47 -17.52
CA PRO A 18 -23.03 18.96 -17.78
C PRO A 18 -23.03 19.78 -19.08
N ASP A 19 -22.79 21.09 -18.95
CA ASP A 19 -22.52 21.95 -20.09
C ASP A 19 -21.18 21.55 -20.71
N ARG A 20 -21.28 21.19 -21.99
CA ARG A 20 -20.19 20.99 -22.93
C ARG A 20 -19.72 22.38 -23.35
N GLU A 21 -18.44 22.71 -23.14
CA GLU A 21 -17.49 23.22 -24.15
C GLU A 21 -16.26 23.93 -23.55
N ALA A 22 -15.11 23.50 -24.07
CA ALA A 22 -13.86 24.25 -24.32
C ALA A 22 -13.14 24.99 -23.18
N THR A 23 -11.99 24.45 -22.73
CA THR A 23 -10.66 24.96 -23.12
C THR A 23 -9.53 24.02 -22.67
N PRO A 24 -8.44 23.85 -23.45
CA PRO A 24 -7.39 22.88 -23.18
C PRO A 24 -6.22 23.53 -22.45
N SER A 25 -5.68 22.87 -21.43
CA SER A 25 -4.31 23.14 -20.98
C SER A 25 -3.63 21.81 -20.68
N ALA A 26 -2.63 21.54 -21.50
CA ALA A 26 -1.77 20.37 -21.52
C ALA A 26 -0.99 20.19 -20.22
N VAL A 27 -0.90 18.96 -19.73
CA VAL A 27 0.36 18.37 -19.26
C VAL A 27 0.29 16.84 -19.45
N PRO A 28 1.26 16.20 -20.10
CA PRO A 28 1.18 14.80 -20.49
C PRO A 28 1.65 13.89 -19.34
N ARG A 29 0.85 12.89 -18.99
CA ARG A 29 1.35 11.72 -18.25
C ARG A 29 1.34 10.53 -19.20
N ALA A 30 2.54 10.20 -19.62
CA ALA A 30 2.86 9.15 -20.57
C ALA A 30 2.52 7.75 -20.02
N LEU A 31 1.80 7.02 -20.88
CA LEU A 31 2.04 5.65 -21.33
C LEU A 31 2.13 4.56 -20.25
N GLU A 32 1.00 3.90 -20.03
CA GLU A 32 0.95 2.47 -19.70
C GLU A 32 0.04 1.79 -20.75
N PRO A 33 0.37 0.57 -21.20
CA PRO A 33 0.05 0.12 -22.56
C PRO A 33 -1.31 -0.56 -22.72
N ALA A 34 -2.00 -0.09 -23.79
CA ALA A 34 -2.84 -0.81 -24.73
C ALA A 34 -3.47 -2.15 -24.30
N LEU A 35 -4.72 -2.07 -23.82
CA LEU A 35 -5.70 -3.11 -24.07
C LEU A 35 -6.33 -2.88 -25.46
N PRO A 36 -6.45 -3.91 -26.31
CA PRO A 36 -6.96 -3.78 -27.67
C PRO A 36 -8.43 -3.41 -27.65
N GLN A 37 -8.73 -2.17 -28.05
CA GLN A 37 -10.06 -1.73 -28.42
C GLN A 37 -10.41 -2.37 -29.77
N ALA A 38 -11.05 -3.54 -29.74
CA ALA A 38 -11.76 -4.06 -30.89
C ALA A 38 -13.04 -3.24 -31.06
N SER A 39 -13.00 -2.40 -32.09
CA SER A 39 -14.02 -1.46 -32.51
C SER A 39 -15.35 -2.12 -32.86
N ALA A 40 -16.40 -1.36 -32.55
CA ALA A 40 -17.77 -1.54 -32.94
C ALA A 40 -17.97 -1.80 -34.45
N GLY A 41 -19.02 -2.59 -34.73
CA GLY A 41 -19.60 -2.83 -36.05
C GLY A 41 -20.08 -4.27 -36.11
N GLY A 42 -21.33 -4.61 -36.35
CA GLY A 42 -22.53 -3.86 -36.68
C GLY A 42 -23.69 -4.86 -36.62
N ALA A 43 -24.90 -4.32 -36.51
CA ALA A 43 -26.15 -5.05 -36.41
C ALA A 43 -26.28 -6.19 -37.45
N GLY A 44 -26.40 -7.42 -36.95
CA GLY A 44 -26.77 -8.60 -37.70
C GLY A 44 -27.69 -9.46 -36.85
N SER A 45 -28.84 -8.91 -36.47
CA SER A 45 -29.94 -9.67 -35.85
C SER A 45 -30.59 -10.51 -36.94
N LYS A 46 -29.99 -11.66 -37.25
CA LYS A 46 -30.58 -12.69 -38.11
C LYS A 46 -29.98 -14.05 -37.74
N ASP A 47 -30.87 -14.94 -37.32
CA ASP A 47 -30.70 -16.40 -37.37
C ASP A 47 -29.84 -17.10 -36.31
N TRP A 48 -30.02 -16.76 -35.03
CA TRP A 48 -29.68 -17.67 -33.92
C TRP A 48 -30.69 -18.83 -33.76
N ALA A 49 -31.68 -18.95 -34.66
CA ALA A 49 -32.58 -20.10 -34.72
C ALA A 49 -31.94 -21.37 -35.31
N PHE A 50 -30.69 -21.29 -35.80
CA PHE A 50 -29.86 -22.45 -36.19
C PHE A 50 -28.76 -22.79 -35.17
N VAL A 51 -28.91 -22.38 -33.92
CA VAL A 51 -28.13 -23.00 -32.84
C VAL A 51 -28.72 -24.39 -32.64
N HIS A 52 -28.22 -25.36 -33.40
CA HIS A 52 -28.61 -26.78 -33.32
C HIS A 52 -28.71 -27.20 -31.84
N ASN A 53 -29.85 -27.78 -31.45
CA ASN A 53 -30.09 -28.28 -30.09
C ASN A 53 -29.11 -29.39 -29.64
N ASP A 54 -28.23 -29.85 -30.54
CA ASP A 54 -27.32 -30.98 -30.32
C ASP A 54 -25.83 -30.61 -30.34
N ILE A 55 -25.46 -29.33 -30.13
CA ILE A 55 -24.03 -28.93 -30.09
C ILE A 55 -23.25 -29.70 -29.01
N PHE A 56 -23.90 -30.03 -27.89
CA PHE A 56 -23.28 -30.78 -26.79
C PHE A 56 -23.59 -32.28 -26.80
N ALA A 57 -24.43 -32.79 -27.72
CA ALA A 57 -24.86 -34.20 -27.70
C ALA A 57 -23.68 -35.19 -27.83
N ARG A 58 -22.56 -34.75 -28.42
CA ARG A 58 -21.32 -35.55 -28.53
C ARG A 58 -20.30 -35.28 -27.42
N THR A 59 -20.56 -34.34 -26.52
CA THR A 59 -19.60 -33.98 -25.46
C THR A 59 -19.79 -34.91 -24.28
N GLN A 60 -18.96 -35.96 -24.21
CA GLN A 60 -18.88 -36.80 -23.01
C GLN A 60 -17.96 -36.10 -22.01
N ILE A 61 -18.54 -35.59 -20.91
CA ILE A 61 -17.79 -34.96 -19.82
C ILE A 61 -17.74 -35.97 -18.67
N ASP A 62 -16.55 -36.47 -18.36
CA ASP A 62 -16.37 -37.33 -17.20
C ASP A 62 -16.52 -36.52 -15.90
N PRO A 63 -17.37 -36.95 -14.95
CA PRO A 63 -17.63 -36.19 -13.73
C PRO A 63 -16.40 -36.07 -12.82
N SER A 64 -15.44 -37.00 -12.95
CA SER A 64 -14.16 -36.93 -12.25
C SER A 64 -13.33 -35.72 -12.65
N ALA A 65 -13.44 -35.24 -13.90
CA ALA A 65 -12.75 -34.04 -14.38
C ALA A 65 -13.33 -32.75 -13.78
N LEU A 66 -14.59 -32.77 -13.31
CA LEU A 66 -15.23 -31.63 -12.65
C LEU A 66 -14.80 -31.47 -11.19
N VAL A 67 -14.11 -32.46 -10.62
CA VAL A 67 -13.56 -32.38 -9.27
C VAL A 67 -12.26 -31.58 -9.31
N GLN A 68 -12.38 -30.27 -9.49
CA GLN A 68 -11.26 -29.36 -9.37
C GLN A 68 -10.86 -29.30 -7.89
N ARG A 69 -9.84 -30.08 -7.52
CA ARG A 69 -9.16 -29.91 -6.24
C ARG A 69 -8.44 -28.57 -6.29
N LEU A 70 -9.01 -27.56 -5.65
CA LEU A 70 -8.33 -26.29 -5.44
C LEU A 70 -7.17 -26.56 -4.49
N GLU A 71 -5.96 -26.66 -5.06
CA GLU A 71 -4.70 -26.56 -4.35
C GLU A 71 -4.78 -25.30 -3.49
N LEU A 72 -4.88 -25.48 -2.17
CA LEU A 72 -4.96 -24.38 -1.22
C LEU A 72 -3.64 -23.61 -1.31
N ASP A 73 -3.66 -22.51 -2.04
CA ASP A 73 -2.54 -21.59 -2.16
C ASP A 73 -2.10 -21.23 -0.74
N GLN A 74 -0.92 -21.69 -0.34
CA GLN A 74 -0.43 -21.67 1.04
C GLN A 74 -0.40 -20.24 1.62
N LYS A 75 -0.41 -19.24 0.74
CA LYS A 75 -0.56 -17.82 1.05
C LYS A 75 -1.88 -17.47 1.76
N SER A 76 -2.95 -18.23 1.52
CA SER A 76 -4.29 -17.97 2.07
C SER A 76 -4.50 -18.44 3.51
N VAL A 77 -3.60 -19.26 4.08
CA VAL A 77 -3.73 -19.79 5.45
C VAL A 77 -3.67 -18.66 6.49
N VAL A 78 -2.93 -17.58 6.22
CA VAL A 78 -2.84 -16.43 7.14
C VAL A 78 -4.17 -15.65 7.21
N SER A 79 -4.89 -15.52 6.10
CA SER A 79 -6.20 -14.85 6.07
C SER A 79 -7.31 -15.69 6.72
N LEU A 80 -7.22 -17.03 6.67
CA LEU A 80 -8.23 -17.89 7.29
C LEU A 80 -8.21 -17.82 8.82
N LYS A 81 -7.03 -17.67 9.45
CA LYS A 81 -6.94 -17.63 10.92
C LYS A 81 -7.62 -16.43 11.58
N ARG A 82 -7.79 -15.30 10.89
CA ARG A 82 -8.45 -14.11 11.48
C ARG A 82 -9.97 -14.11 11.30
N GLY A 83 -10.51 -14.94 10.41
CA GLY A 83 -11.94 -14.99 10.12
C GLY A 83 -12.67 -16.25 10.59
N ALA A 84 -11.94 -17.23 11.14
CA ALA A 84 -12.45 -18.54 11.53
C ALA A 84 -13.06 -18.57 12.95
N GLU A 85 -13.72 -17.50 13.39
CA GLU A 85 -14.83 -17.74 14.30
C GLU A 85 -15.90 -18.41 13.44
N PRO A 86 -16.21 -19.70 13.64
CA PRO A 86 -17.35 -20.29 12.96
C PRO A 86 -18.49 -19.32 13.21
N LYS A 87 -19.19 -18.89 12.15
CA LYS A 87 -20.42 -18.13 12.30
C LYS A 87 -21.42 -19.07 12.97
N ALA A 88 -21.23 -19.33 14.26
CA ALA A 88 -22.14 -20.01 15.13
C ALA A 88 -23.47 -19.33 14.84
N ILE A 89 -24.51 -20.14 14.62
CA ILE A 89 -25.84 -19.67 14.31
C ILE A 89 -26.33 -18.93 15.56
N VAL A 90 -25.89 -17.67 15.70
CA VAL A 90 -26.19 -16.87 16.87
C VAL A 90 -27.68 -16.57 16.80
N PRO A 91 -28.44 -16.82 17.87
CA PRO A 91 -29.85 -16.53 17.90
C PRO A 91 -30.10 -15.06 17.53
N LYS A 92 -31.25 -14.77 16.91
CA LYS A 92 -31.60 -13.42 16.44
C LYS A 92 -31.40 -12.34 17.52
N LYS A 93 -31.66 -12.68 18.79
CA LYS A 93 -31.45 -11.79 19.95
C LYS A 93 -29.98 -11.37 20.10
N GLU A 94 -29.04 -12.31 20.02
CA GLU A 94 -27.61 -12.02 20.10
C GLU A 94 -27.12 -11.24 18.87
N LYS A 95 -27.59 -11.59 17.67
CA LYS A 95 -27.29 -10.81 16.44
C LYS A 95 -27.68 -9.33 16.58
N LEU A 96 -28.85 -9.06 17.17
CA LEU A 96 -29.31 -7.69 17.39
C LEU A 96 -28.48 -6.96 18.45
N LYS A 97 -28.11 -7.63 19.56
CA LYS A 97 -27.21 -7.07 20.58
C LYS A 97 -25.85 -6.73 19.99
N LEU A 98 -25.21 -7.66 19.29
CA LEU A 98 -23.93 -7.46 18.62
C LEU A 98 -24.00 -6.33 17.58
N ARG A 99 -25.11 -6.22 16.84
CA ARG A 99 -25.31 -5.09 15.90
C ARG A 99 -25.35 -3.76 16.64
N ARG A 100 -26.09 -3.68 17.75
CA ARG A 100 -26.20 -2.46 18.57
C ARG A 100 -24.85 -2.09 19.16
N GLU A 101 -24.12 -3.05 19.73
CA GLU A 101 -22.80 -2.84 20.31
C GLU A 101 -21.80 -2.35 19.26
N ARG A 102 -21.72 -3.01 18.10
CA ARG A 102 -20.86 -2.56 17.00
C ARG A 102 -21.21 -1.15 16.52
N TRP A 103 -22.51 -0.82 16.50
CA TRP A 103 -22.95 0.53 16.14
C TRP A 103 -22.57 1.57 17.20
N LEU A 104 -22.71 1.25 18.48
CA LEU A 104 -22.26 2.11 19.59
C LEU A 104 -20.75 2.30 19.57
N GLN A 105 -19.97 1.22 19.41
CA GLN A 105 -18.51 1.27 19.25
C GLN A 105 -18.10 2.16 18.08
N LYS A 106 -18.83 2.08 16.95
CA LYS A 106 -18.58 2.95 15.80
C LYS A 106 -18.84 4.42 16.14
N ILE A 107 -19.92 4.73 16.85
CA ILE A 107 -20.23 6.09 17.29
C ILE A 107 -19.17 6.60 18.28
N GLU A 108 -18.76 5.78 19.24
CA GLU A 108 -17.71 6.13 20.20
C GLU A 108 -16.38 6.40 19.51
N ALA A 109 -15.97 5.54 18.58
CA ALA A 109 -14.74 5.73 17.79
C ALA A 109 -14.78 7.06 17.00
N ILE A 110 -15.91 7.40 16.39
CA ILE A 110 -16.08 8.69 15.68
C ILE A 110 -16.00 9.85 16.65
N LYS A 111 -16.67 9.78 17.81
CA LYS A 111 -16.60 10.83 18.85
C LYS A 111 -15.18 11.05 19.36
N LEU A 112 -14.45 9.97 19.62
CA LEU A 112 -13.06 10.03 20.06
C LEU A 112 -12.15 10.63 18.98
N ALA A 113 -12.36 10.25 17.72
CA ALA A 113 -11.63 10.83 16.59
C ALA A 113 -11.91 12.34 16.44
N ASP A 114 -13.16 12.76 16.55
CA ASP A 114 -13.56 14.17 16.50
C ASP A 114 -12.98 14.97 17.68
N GLN A 115 -12.93 14.38 18.87
CA GLN A 115 -12.30 14.99 20.05
C GLN A 115 -10.80 15.19 19.84
N LYS A 116 -10.07 14.15 19.37
CA LYS A 116 -8.66 14.23 19.03
C LYS A 116 -8.39 15.33 18.01
N LEU A 117 -9.18 15.39 16.93
CA LEU A 117 -9.05 16.43 15.91
C LEU A 117 -9.25 17.85 16.47
N ARG A 118 -10.22 18.03 17.37
CA ARG A 118 -10.45 19.33 18.04
C ARG A 118 -9.29 19.71 18.95
N GLU A 119 -8.74 18.76 19.69
CA GLU A 119 -7.58 18.98 20.55
C GLU A 119 -6.33 19.30 19.73
N GLU A 120 -6.06 18.58 18.66
CA GLU A 120 -4.97 18.88 17.73
C GLU A 120 -5.09 20.29 17.16
N ARG A 121 -6.29 20.72 16.77
CA ARG A 121 -6.51 22.11 16.31
C ARG A 121 -6.22 23.13 17.40
N ARG A 122 -6.61 22.86 18.66
CA ARG A 122 -6.32 23.73 19.81
C ARG A 122 -4.81 23.79 20.09
N ARG A 123 -4.11 22.66 20.03
CA ARG A 123 -2.66 22.55 20.24
C ARG A 123 -1.86 23.21 19.12
N ARG A 124 -2.28 23.06 17.87
CA ARG A 124 -1.70 23.79 16.74
C ARG A 124 -1.92 25.31 16.84
N ALA A 125 -3.00 25.73 17.50
CA ALA A 125 -3.29 27.13 17.75
C ALA A 125 -2.51 27.71 18.95
N THR A 126 -1.82 26.90 19.77
CA THR A 126 -0.91 27.46 20.78
C THR A 126 0.32 28.02 20.09
N VAL A 127 0.29 29.32 19.80
CA VAL A 127 1.32 30.04 19.03
C VAL A 127 2.65 30.13 19.79
N VAL A 128 2.61 30.23 21.12
CA VAL A 128 3.76 30.63 21.94
C VAL A 128 4.78 29.50 22.11
N VAL A 129 4.33 28.25 22.11
CA VAL A 129 5.18 27.07 22.05
C VAL A 129 4.47 26.13 21.08
N GLY A 130 5.08 25.84 19.93
CA GLY A 130 4.52 24.92 18.95
C GLY A 130 4.11 23.58 19.57
N ASP A 131 3.34 22.78 18.82
CA ASP A 131 2.78 21.52 19.33
C ASP A 131 3.87 20.57 19.85
N LEU A 132 3.89 20.32 21.17
CA LEU A 132 4.81 19.39 21.84
C LEU A 132 4.30 17.94 21.83
N HIS A 133 3.06 17.69 21.38
CA HIS A 133 2.50 16.34 21.39
C HIS A 133 3.28 15.32 20.55
N PRO A 134 3.77 15.67 19.34
CA PRO A 134 4.60 14.76 18.55
C PRO A 134 5.86 14.30 19.29
N LEU A 135 6.43 15.16 20.14
CA LEU A 135 7.57 14.78 20.98
C LEU A 135 7.14 13.79 22.06
N ARG A 136 5.98 13.99 22.69
CA ARG A 136 5.47 13.07 23.72
C ARG A 136 5.18 11.68 23.15
N ASP A 137 4.58 11.61 21.96
CA ASP A 137 4.22 10.33 21.33
C ASP A 137 5.43 9.57 20.78
N ALA A 138 6.53 10.29 20.46
CA ALA A 138 7.78 9.68 20.03
C ALA A 138 8.65 9.18 21.19
N LEU A 139 8.31 9.53 22.44
CA LEU A 139 9.04 9.04 23.60
C LEU A 139 8.57 7.62 23.95
N PRO A 140 9.49 6.66 24.09
CA PRO A 140 9.12 5.32 24.52
C PRO A 140 8.47 5.35 25.90
N GLU A 141 7.43 4.55 26.08
CA GLU A 141 6.78 4.43 27.39
C GLU A 141 7.74 3.71 28.36
N LEU A 142 7.74 4.10 29.64
CA LEU A 142 8.65 3.51 30.63
C LEU A 142 8.55 1.98 30.68
N GLN A 143 7.34 1.44 30.48
CA GLN A 143 7.09 0.00 30.42
C GLN A 143 7.75 -0.67 29.21
N GLU A 144 7.76 0.00 28.05
CA GLU A 144 8.45 -0.49 26.85
C GLU A 144 9.97 -0.52 27.06
N LEU A 145 10.52 0.46 27.78
CA LEU A 145 11.94 0.48 28.14
C LEU A 145 12.30 -0.64 29.12
N GLU A 146 11.44 -0.94 30.10
CA GLU A 146 11.63 -2.05 31.03
C GLU A 146 11.51 -3.42 30.33
N ALA A 147 10.49 -3.61 29.50
CA ALA A 147 10.28 -4.83 28.74
C ALA A 147 11.36 -5.03 27.66
N GLY A 148 11.78 -3.94 27.00
CA GLY A 148 12.82 -3.93 25.98
C GLY A 148 14.17 -4.37 26.54
N ARG A 149 14.53 -3.98 27.77
CA ARG A 149 15.75 -4.47 28.44
C ARG A 149 15.80 -6.00 28.56
N GLN A 150 14.65 -6.65 28.68
CA GLN A 150 14.56 -8.12 28.75
C GLN A 150 14.53 -8.78 27.35
N GLN A 151 14.01 -8.09 26.33
CA GLN A 151 13.83 -8.66 24.99
C GLN A 151 14.90 -8.26 23.95
N GLN A 152 15.98 -7.58 24.34
CA GLN A 152 17.15 -7.39 23.47
C GLN A 152 17.93 -8.72 23.26
N GLN A 153 17.28 -9.72 22.69
CA GLN A 153 17.93 -10.76 21.91
C GLN A 153 17.55 -10.58 20.43
N PRO A 154 18.54 -10.35 19.55
CA PRO A 154 18.30 -9.73 18.25
C PRO A 154 17.69 -10.71 17.24
N ARG A 155 16.39 -10.57 16.96
CA ARG A 155 15.75 -11.25 15.83
C ARG A 155 16.00 -10.49 14.53
N ARG A 156 17.04 -10.95 13.81
CA ARG A 156 17.36 -10.57 12.43
C ARG A 156 16.14 -10.75 11.51
N ARG A 157 15.60 -9.66 10.96
CA ARG A 157 14.85 -9.68 9.69
C ARG A 157 15.44 -8.66 8.74
N GLY A 158 16.05 -9.19 7.68
CA GLY A 158 16.71 -8.43 6.63
C GLY A 158 15.72 -7.84 5.65
N THR A 159 15.96 -6.59 5.26
CA THR A 159 15.60 -6.07 3.95
C THR A 159 16.89 -5.58 3.31
N SER A 160 17.15 -6.11 2.11
CA SER A 160 18.38 -5.92 1.35
C SER A 160 18.43 -4.49 0.80
N LYS A 161 19.06 -3.59 1.55
CA LYS A 161 19.66 -2.37 1.01
C LYS A 161 21.17 -2.54 1.24
N PRO A 162 21.98 -2.69 0.18
CA PRO A 162 23.40 -2.95 0.35
C PRO A 162 24.06 -1.64 0.78
N ARG A 163 24.86 -1.71 1.85
CA ARG A 163 25.72 -0.68 2.48
C ARG A 163 25.35 -0.13 3.86
N PRO A 164 24.11 0.22 4.24
CA PRO A 164 23.87 0.64 5.63
C PRO A 164 23.87 -0.54 6.63
N VAL A 165 23.50 -1.73 6.17
CA VAL A 165 23.32 -2.91 7.04
C VAL A 165 24.65 -3.52 7.48
N GLU A 166 25.72 -3.39 6.69
CA GLU A 166 27.02 -3.98 7.02
C GLU A 166 27.66 -3.27 8.21
N LEU A 167 27.66 -1.93 8.22
CA LEU A 167 28.21 -1.15 9.34
C LEU A 167 27.45 -1.44 10.64
N SER A 168 26.12 -1.53 10.61
CA SER A 168 25.31 -1.77 11.81
C SER A 168 25.56 -3.13 12.46
N ARG A 169 26.05 -4.12 11.70
CA ARG A 169 26.33 -5.48 12.21
C ARG A 169 27.73 -5.63 12.77
N MET A 170 28.62 -4.67 12.50
CA MET A 170 30.03 -4.72 12.86
C MET A 170 30.32 -4.16 14.27
N SER A 171 31.39 -4.67 14.87
CA SER A 171 31.94 -4.11 16.10
C SER A 171 32.32 -2.63 15.91
N THR A 172 32.30 -1.84 16.98
CA THR A 172 32.70 -0.42 16.95
C THR A 172 34.10 -0.23 16.39
N ALA A 173 35.06 -1.08 16.77
CA ALA A 173 36.44 -1.01 16.30
C ALA A 173 36.55 -1.28 14.78
N GLN A 174 35.84 -2.30 14.29
CA GLN A 174 35.80 -2.60 12.85
C GLN A 174 35.19 -1.45 12.04
N ARG A 175 34.13 -0.82 12.57
CA ARG A 175 33.54 0.37 11.96
C ARG A 175 34.53 1.53 11.88
N GLN A 176 35.30 1.76 12.94
CA GLN A 176 36.33 2.81 12.95
C GLN A 176 37.41 2.54 11.89
N GLN A 177 37.89 1.29 11.79
CA GLN A 177 38.87 0.89 10.79
C GLN A 177 38.37 1.17 9.36
N LEU A 178 37.14 0.78 9.01
CA LEU A 178 36.56 1.07 7.70
C LEU A 178 36.46 2.57 7.42
N LEU A 179 36.06 3.37 8.41
CA LEU A 179 36.00 4.83 8.27
C LEU A 179 37.39 5.45 8.09
N GLU A 180 38.41 4.92 8.74
CA GLU A 180 39.81 5.34 8.57
C GLU A 180 40.33 4.99 7.17
N GLU A 181 40.03 3.78 6.68
CA GLU A 181 40.34 3.37 5.31
C GLU A 181 39.65 4.28 4.28
N GLU A 182 38.36 4.58 4.46
CA GLU A 182 37.64 5.49 3.58
C GLU A 182 38.24 6.91 3.64
N ARG A 183 38.55 7.42 4.84
CA ARG A 183 39.19 8.74 5.01
C ARG A 183 40.53 8.81 4.27
N THR A 184 41.39 7.81 4.42
CA THR A 184 42.68 7.78 3.73
C THR A 184 42.51 7.65 2.21
N ARG A 185 41.54 6.85 1.75
CA ARG A 185 41.18 6.74 0.33
C ARG A 185 40.71 8.08 -0.24
N PHE A 186 39.86 8.80 0.48
CA PHE A 186 39.39 10.13 0.06
C PHE A 186 40.50 11.18 0.07
N GLN A 187 41.39 11.17 1.05
CA GLN A 187 42.55 12.08 1.05
C GLN A 187 43.44 11.85 -0.18
N LYS A 188 43.73 10.59 -0.52
CA LYS A 188 44.48 10.25 -1.74
C LYS A 188 43.75 10.70 -3.01
N LEU A 189 42.43 10.53 -3.07
CA LEU A 189 41.61 10.99 -4.18
C LEU A 189 41.69 12.51 -4.35
N LEU A 190 41.55 13.26 -3.26
CA LEU A 190 41.62 14.73 -3.26
C LEU A 190 43.03 15.26 -3.57
N ALA A 191 44.06 14.50 -3.25
CA ALA A 191 45.44 14.82 -3.63
C ALA A 191 45.69 14.64 -5.15
N SER A 192 44.89 13.83 -5.84
CA SER A 192 45.05 13.61 -7.28
C SER A 192 44.68 14.88 -8.08
N PRO A 193 45.59 15.43 -8.90
CA PRO A 193 45.33 16.67 -9.65
C PRO A 193 44.17 16.53 -10.64
N ALA A 194 44.01 15.36 -11.27
CA ALA A 194 42.94 15.09 -12.22
C ALA A 194 41.55 15.20 -11.58
N TYR A 195 41.38 14.69 -10.35
CA TYR A 195 40.11 14.82 -9.63
C TYR A 195 39.86 16.27 -9.20
N ARG A 196 40.91 16.99 -8.76
CA ARG A 196 40.78 18.40 -8.35
C ARG A 196 40.43 19.33 -9.52
N ALA A 197 40.96 19.08 -10.71
CA ALA A 197 40.66 19.86 -11.91
C ALA A 197 39.23 19.60 -12.42
N SER A 198 38.80 18.33 -12.46
CA SER A 198 37.48 17.95 -13.00
C SER A 198 36.90 16.72 -12.27
N PRO A 199 36.22 16.90 -11.12
CA PRO A 199 35.73 15.78 -10.32
C PRO A 199 34.63 14.99 -11.03
N LEU A 200 33.73 15.66 -11.76
CA LEU A 200 32.63 15.01 -12.49
C LEU A 200 33.14 14.07 -13.59
N LEU A 201 34.17 14.49 -14.34
CA LEU A 201 34.79 13.66 -15.38
C LEU A 201 35.50 12.45 -14.77
N ALA A 202 36.26 12.65 -13.68
CA ALA A 202 36.94 11.56 -12.98
C ALA A 202 35.96 10.52 -12.44
N ILE A 203 34.84 10.96 -11.83
CA ILE A 203 33.77 10.06 -11.37
C ILE A 203 33.14 9.33 -12.56
N GLY A 204 32.85 10.04 -13.67
CA GLY A 204 32.30 9.44 -14.88
C GLY A 204 33.19 8.35 -15.47
N GLN A 205 34.51 8.59 -15.54
CA GLN A 205 35.49 7.60 -15.99
C GLN A 205 35.52 6.38 -15.06
N GLN A 206 35.53 6.60 -13.74
CA GLN A 206 35.51 5.51 -12.76
C GLN A 206 34.25 4.65 -12.87
N LEU A 207 33.08 5.26 -13.05
CA LEU A 207 31.83 4.53 -13.26
C LEU A 207 31.84 3.75 -14.58
N ALA A 208 32.35 4.35 -15.67
CA ALA A 208 32.48 3.66 -16.96
C ALA A 208 33.39 2.42 -16.84
N HIS A 209 34.52 2.54 -16.14
CA HIS A 209 35.40 1.40 -15.84
C HIS A 209 34.69 0.34 -15.00
N GLN A 210 33.93 0.72 -13.96
CA GLN A 210 33.17 -0.23 -13.15
C GLN A 210 32.10 -0.97 -13.96
N MET A 211 31.37 -0.26 -14.82
CA MET A 211 30.37 -0.87 -15.70
C MET A 211 30.99 -1.87 -16.68
N GLN A 212 32.17 -1.58 -17.23
CA GLN A 212 32.89 -2.52 -18.10
C GLN A 212 33.32 -3.79 -17.34
N LEU A 213 33.80 -3.64 -16.09
CA LEU A 213 34.22 -4.76 -15.26
C LEU A 213 33.03 -5.63 -14.79
N GLU A 214 31.90 -5.01 -14.45
CA GLU A 214 30.68 -5.73 -14.05
C GLU A 214 29.98 -6.36 -15.26
N GLY A 215 29.92 -5.66 -16.39
CA GLY A 215 29.38 -6.19 -17.64
C GLY A 215 30.15 -7.41 -18.14
N GLY A 216 31.48 -7.43 -17.96
CA GLY A 216 32.32 -8.59 -18.29
C GLY A 216 32.18 -9.78 -17.32
N LYS A 217 31.61 -9.59 -16.11
CA LYS A 217 31.37 -10.67 -15.15
C LYS A 217 30.00 -11.34 -15.30
N GLN A 218 29.10 -10.75 -16.10
CA GLN A 218 27.74 -11.26 -16.31
C GLN A 218 27.59 -12.13 -17.57
N LEU A 219 28.67 -12.34 -18.34
CA LEU A 219 28.77 -13.30 -19.44
C LEU A 219 29.56 -14.54 -19.01
#